data_AF-A0AAD2FFQ6-F1
#
_entry.id   AF-A0AAD2FFQ6-F1
#
_cell.length_a   1.000
_cell.length_b   1.000
_cell.length_c   1.000
_cell.angle_alpha   90.00
_cell.angle_beta   90.00
_cell.angle_gamma   90.00
#
_symmetry.space_group_name_H-M   'P 1'
#
loop_
_entity.id
_entity.type
_entity.pdbx_description
1 polymer ?
#
loop_
_entity_poly.entity_id
_entity_poly.type
_entity_poly.pdbx_seq_one_letter_code
_entity_poly.pdbx_strand_id
1 'polypeptide(L)'
;MSAKRHRPDQSGESIVPEVAKALKWWSNGVRLTGGAIRPDKSFWYLIDFKWNAQQGVWKFRRKGDFKPSLLPTGMSEIAVELDDLDGTPVHLRWLEPDESAKTLGILMSPCSNRKAQFVVMQGKAKAWADQIQPSFLHQYDVLPLLCTTIQKTLEYPMALTFFSQQEWDRLLSPVLRAALPKAGICRNFPRAMVYAPIALQGVGVPHPYGL
;
A
#
# COMPACT_ATOMS: atom_id res chain seq x y z
N MET A 1 -28.98 -20.33 1.33
CA MET A 1 -27.91 -19.78 2.19
C MET A 1 -28.31 -18.39 2.62
N SER A 2 -28.79 -18.24 3.86
CA SER A 2 -29.21 -16.94 4.41
C SER A 2 -27.97 -16.16 4.84
N ALA A 3 -27.69 -15.03 4.19
CA ALA A 3 -26.66 -14.11 4.63
C ALA A 3 -27.11 -13.54 5.98
N LYS A 4 -26.48 -14.00 7.08
CA LYS A 4 -26.69 -13.41 8.41
C LYS A 4 -26.35 -11.92 8.32
N ARG A 5 -27.36 -11.07 8.44
CA ARG A 5 -27.18 -9.62 8.59
C ARG A 5 -26.29 -9.36 9.80
N HIS A 6 -25.33 -8.45 9.64
CA HIS A 6 -24.47 -7.92 10.69
C HIS A 6 -25.36 -7.45 11.87
N ARG A 7 -25.15 -8.02 13.06
CA ARG A 7 -25.86 -7.58 14.25
C ARG A 7 -25.14 -6.33 14.80
N PRO A 8 -25.86 -5.25 15.14
CA PRO A 8 -25.27 -3.96 15.52
C PRO A 8 -24.49 -3.99 16.86
N ASP A 9 -24.42 -5.12 17.54
CA ASP A 9 -23.84 -5.33 18.87
C ASP A 9 -22.65 -6.30 18.89
N GLN A 10 -22.17 -6.78 17.74
CA GLN A 10 -21.00 -7.67 17.70
C GLN A 10 -19.69 -6.89 17.90
N SER A 11 -19.04 -7.09 19.04
CA SER A 11 -17.69 -6.58 19.28
C SER A 11 -16.65 -7.35 18.45
N GLY A 12 -15.50 -6.73 18.21
CA GLY A 12 -14.39 -7.39 17.51
C GLY A 12 -13.94 -8.70 18.17
N GLU A 13 -14.05 -8.85 19.49
CA GLU A 13 -13.76 -10.11 20.19
C GLU A 13 -14.73 -11.24 19.80
N SER A 14 -16.00 -10.91 19.58
CA SER A 14 -17.04 -11.90 19.29
C SER A 14 -16.92 -12.55 17.91
N ILE A 15 -16.27 -11.87 16.95
CA ILE A 15 -16.15 -12.33 15.56
C ILE A 15 -14.86 -13.13 15.31
N VAL A 16 -13.85 -13.03 16.18
CA VAL A 16 -12.54 -13.70 16.00
C VAL A 16 -12.68 -15.20 15.71
N PRO A 17 -13.53 -15.99 16.40
CA PRO A 17 -13.67 -17.42 16.12
C PRO A 17 -14.24 -17.71 14.72
N GLU A 18 -15.21 -16.89 14.27
CA GLU A 18 -15.79 -17.03 12.93
C GLU A 18 -14.75 -16.69 11.85
N VAL A 19 -13.94 -15.65 12.07
CA VAL A 19 -12.83 -15.27 11.19
C VAL A 19 -11.77 -16.36 11.12
N ALA A 20 -11.34 -16.91 12.26
CA ALA A 20 -10.36 -17.98 12.30
C ALA A 20 -10.84 -19.24 11.55
N LYS A 21 -12.13 -19.59 11.72
CA LYS A 21 -12.76 -20.69 10.99
C LYS A 21 -12.82 -20.43 9.47
N ALA A 22 -13.23 -19.22 9.07
CA ALA A 22 -13.29 -18.84 7.66
C ALA A 22 -11.91 -18.86 7.01
N LEU A 23 -10.88 -18.35 7.70
CA LEU A 23 -9.50 -18.38 7.22
C LEU A 23 -9.01 -19.83 7.05
N LYS A 24 -9.30 -20.71 8.00
CA LYS A 24 -8.92 -22.14 7.89
C LYS A 24 -9.56 -22.80 6.68
N TRP A 25 -10.85 -22.55 6.43
CA TRP A 25 -11.53 -23.05 5.23
C TRP A 25 -10.91 -22.50 3.94
N TRP A 26 -10.61 -21.20 3.89
CA TRP A 26 -9.96 -20.59 2.74
C TRP A 26 -8.57 -21.18 2.48
N SER A 27 -7.73 -21.28 3.52
CA SER A 27 -6.39 -21.88 3.44
C SER A 27 -6.45 -23.32 2.92
N ASN A 28 -7.37 -24.12 3.46
CA ASN A 28 -7.57 -25.50 3.02
C ASN A 28 -8.04 -25.56 1.56
N GLY A 29 -8.95 -24.68 1.14
CA GLY A 29 -9.39 -24.58 -0.25
C GLY A 29 -8.24 -24.28 -1.21
N VAL A 30 -7.38 -23.31 -0.87
CA VAL A 30 -6.18 -22.97 -1.65
C VAL A 30 -5.22 -24.16 -1.75
N ARG A 31 -5.04 -24.91 -0.65
CA ARG A 31 -4.22 -26.13 -0.62
C ARG A 31 -4.75 -27.23 -1.52
N LEU A 32 -6.07 -27.46 -1.53
CA LEU A 32 -6.70 -28.47 -2.37
C LEU A 32 -6.50 -28.19 -3.87
N THR A 33 -6.35 -26.92 -4.26
CA THR A 33 -6.03 -26.53 -5.64
C THR A 33 -4.53 -26.50 -5.95
N GLY A 34 -3.67 -27.00 -5.06
CA GLY A 34 -2.22 -27.03 -5.22
C GLY A 34 -1.50 -25.72 -4.87
N GLY A 35 -2.20 -24.75 -4.29
CA GLY A 35 -1.62 -23.50 -3.78
C GLY A 35 -1.26 -23.57 -2.29
N ALA A 36 -0.71 -22.49 -1.75
CA ALA A 36 -0.57 -22.32 -0.31
C ALA A 36 -0.51 -20.84 0.07
N ILE A 37 -1.10 -20.49 1.21
CA ILE A 37 -0.95 -19.18 1.82
C ILE A 37 0.31 -19.20 2.66
N ARG A 38 1.20 -18.22 2.45
CA ARG A 38 2.47 -18.11 3.16
C ARG A 38 2.30 -17.25 4.42
N PRO A 39 2.42 -17.80 5.65
CA PRO A 39 2.23 -17.04 6.89
C PRO A 39 3.19 -15.85 7.02
N ASP A 40 4.45 -16.01 6.61
CA ASP A 40 5.51 -14.97 6.68
C ASP A 40 5.19 -13.73 5.83
N LYS A 41 4.37 -13.89 4.79
CA LYS A 41 3.90 -12.81 3.91
C LYS A 41 2.49 -12.34 4.24
N SER A 42 1.86 -12.95 5.23
CA SER A 42 0.47 -12.70 5.60
C SER A 42 0.39 -11.92 6.91
N PHE A 43 -0.65 -11.10 7.02
CA PHE A 43 -0.93 -10.29 8.19
C PHE A 43 -2.42 -9.96 8.19
N TRP A 44 -2.91 -9.48 9.32
CA TRP A 44 -4.32 -9.15 9.44
C TRP A 44 -4.52 -7.94 10.36
N TYR A 45 -5.68 -7.31 10.18
CA TYR A 45 -6.18 -6.21 11.00
C TYR A 45 -7.51 -6.63 11.60
N LEU A 46 -7.74 -6.33 12.87
CA LEU A 46 -9.06 -6.40 13.49
C LEU A 46 -9.67 -5.00 13.43
N ILE A 47 -10.65 -4.81 12.55
CA ILE A 47 -11.32 -3.52 12.38
C ILE A 47 -12.53 -3.47 13.32
N ASP A 48 -12.44 -2.61 14.32
CA ASP A 48 -13.53 -2.30 15.25
C ASP A 48 -13.40 -0.83 15.70
N PHE A 49 -14.49 -0.23 16.18
CA PHE A 49 -14.56 1.20 16.45
C PHE A 49 -14.89 1.48 17.92
N LYS A 50 -14.33 2.57 18.44
CA LYS A 50 -14.70 3.14 19.73
C LYS A 50 -14.99 4.62 19.59
N TRP A 51 -15.99 5.09 20.33
CA TRP A 51 -16.29 6.52 20.40
C TRP A 51 -15.27 7.22 21.29
N ASN A 52 -14.62 8.27 20.78
CA ASN A 52 -13.80 9.16 21.59
C ASN A 52 -14.64 10.39 21.98
N ALA A 53 -15.23 10.36 23.17
CA ALA A 53 -16.11 11.43 23.65
C ALA A 53 -15.41 12.79 23.79
N GLN A 54 -14.11 12.80 24.12
CA GLN A 54 -13.34 14.04 24.29
C GLN A 54 -13.13 14.78 22.96
N GLN A 55 -13.00 14.05 21.86
CA GLN A 55 -12.81 14.60 20.52
C GLN A 55 -14.08 14.58 19.66
N GLY A 56 -15.16 13.97 20.14
CA GLY A 56 -16.43 13.84 19.40
C GLY A 56 -16.29 13.06 18.10
N VAL A 57 -15.40 12.06 18.04
CA VAL A 57 -15.13 11.28 16.81
C VAL A 57 -15.04 9.79 17.09
N TRP A 58 -15.44 8.98 16.11
CA TRP A 58 -15.15 7.55 16.08
C TRP A 58 -13.68 7.32 15.75
N LYS A 59 -13.05 6.36 16.44
CA LYS A 59 -11.69 5.91 16.16
C LYS A 59 -11.65 4.40 16.06
N PHE A 60 -10.71 3.87 15.29
CA PHE A 60 -10.40 2.45 15.36
C PHE A 60 -9.94 2.06 16.77
N ARG A 61 -10.40 0.91 17.25
CA ARG A 61 -9.83 0.24 18.43
C ARG A 61 -8.42 -0.23 18.08
N ARG A 62 -7.50 -0.02 19.02
CA ARG A 62 -6.11 -0.50 18.99
C ARG A 62 -6.01 -1.83 19.73
N LYS A 63 -4.90 -2.57 19.61
CA LYS A 63 -4.73 -3.87 20.29
C LYS A 63 -5.03 -3.80 21.79
N GLY A 64 -4.54 -2.75 22.45
CA GLY A 64 -4.77 -2.53 23.89
C GLY A 64 -6.22 -2.21 24.30
N ASP A 65 -7.10 -1.90 23.34
CA ASP A 65 -8.52 -1.69 23.63
C ASP A 65 -9.31 -3.01 23.71
N PHE A 66 -8.75 -4.10 23.18
CA PHE A 66 -9.41 -5.40 23.19
C PHE A 66 -9.12 -6.16 24.47
N LYS A 67 -10.15 -6.85 24.97
CA LYS A 67 -10.06 -7.57 26.25
C LYS A 67 -10.17 -9.07 26.00
N PRO A 68 -9.09 -9.84 26.22
CA PRO A 68 -9.14 -11.29 26.08
C PRO A 68 -10.22 -11.95 26.96
N SER A 69 -10.58 -11.33 28.09
CA SER A 69 -11.67 -11.81 28.95
C SER A 69 -13.07 -11.76 28.33
N LEU A 70 -13.24 -11.02 27.22
CA LEU A 70 -14.49 -10.98 26.45
C LEU A 70 -14.51 -11.98 25.30
N LEU A 71 -13.46 -12.78 25.13
CA LEU A 71 -13.41 -13.81 24.10
C LEU A 71 -14.37 -14.97 24.44
N PRO A 72 -14.96 -15.60 23.41
CA PRO A 72 -15.75 -16.81 23.60
C PRO A 72 -14.93 -17.94 24.25
N THR A 73 -15.63 -18.83 24.95
CA THR A 73 -15.03 -19.96 25.66
C THR A 73 -14.12 -20.79 24.75
N GLY A 74 -12.86 -20.98 25.16
CA GLY A 74 -11.86 -21.73 24.40
C GLY A 74 -10.78 -20.89 23.71
N MET A 75 -10.84 -19.55 23.80
CA MET A 75 -9.76 -18.65 23.37
C MET A 75 -9.21 -17.85 24.55
N SER A 76 -7.89 -17.90 24.73
CA SER A 76 -7.16 -17.12 25.74
C SER A 76 -6.57 -15.82 25.20
N GLU A 77 -6.48 -15.69 23.87
CA GLU A 77 -5.90 -14.53 23.20
C GLU A 77 -6.57 -14.24 21.85
N ILE A 78 -6.41 -13.00 21.39
CA ILE A 78 -6.85 -12.57 20.06
C ILE A 78 -5.76 -12.93 19.07
N ALA A 79 -5.91 -14.10 18.47
CA ALA A 79 -4.99 -14.61 17.48
C ALA A 79 -5.75 -15.33 16.36
N VAL A 80 -5.13 -15.35 15.19
CA VAL A 80 -5.59 -16.14 14.06
C VAL A 80 -4.39 -16.92 13.54
N GLU A 81 -4.58 -18.22 13.35
CA GLU A 81 -3.54 -19.15 12.93
C GLU A 81 -3.75 -19.61 11.49
N LEU A 82 -2.64 -19.90 10.82
CA LEU A 82 -2.62 -20.53 9.52
C LEU A 82 -1.51 -21.59 9.48
N ASP A 83 -1.82 -22.76 8.95
CA ASP A 83 -0.83 -23.82 8.78
C ASP A 83 0.19 -23.40 7.71
N ASP A 84 1.49 -23.47 8.01
CA ASP A 84 2.55 -23.32 7.00
C ASP A 84 2.67 -24.60 6.15
N LEU A 85 3.52 -24.59 5.12
CA LEU A 85 3.67 -25.70 4.17
C LEU A 85 3.87 -27.06 4.85
N ASP A 86 4.61 -27.09 5.95
CA ASP A 86 4.93 -28.31 6.70
C ASP A 86 3.78 -28.77 7.61
N GLY A 87 2.65 -28.06 7.62
CA GLY A 87 1.49 -28.34 8.47
C GLY A 87 1.58 -27.71 9.86
N THR A 88 2.68 -27.01 10.18
CA THR A 88 2.86 -26.33 11.46
C THR A 88 1.93 -25.12 11.57
N PRO A 89 1.10 -24.99 12.61
CA PRO A 89 0.28 -23.82 12.83
C PRO A 89 1.16 -22.60 13.18
N VAL A 90 0.93 -21.48 12.50
CA VAL A 90 1.65 -20.21 12.71
C VAL A 90 0.65 -19.10 12.98
N HIS A 91 0.87 -18.36 14.07
CA HIS A 91 0.10 -17.14 14.34
C HIS A 91 0.40 -16.06 13.29
N LEU A 92 -0.64 -15.58 12.63
CA LEU A 92 -0.51 -14.47 11.71
C LEU A 92 -0.26 -13.17 12.46
N ARG A 93 0.62 -12.35 11.90
CA ARG A 93 0.96 -11.04 12.46
C ARG A 93 -0.28 -10.14 12.46
N TRP A 94 -0.79 -9.87 13.65
CA TRP A 94 -1.81 -8.84 13.88
C TRP A 94 -1.14 -7.47 13.84
N LEU A 95 -1.61 -6.56 12.98
CA LEU A 95 -1.10 -5.21 12.84
C LEU A 95 -2.03 -4.18 13.50
N GLU A 96 -1.45 -3.08 13.98
CA GLU A 96 -2.25 -1.94 14.46
C GLU A 96 -2.90 -1.18 13.30
N PRO A 97 -4.06 -0.52 13.48
CA PRO A 97 -4.75 0.18 12.39
C PRO A 97 -3.93 1.28 11.69
N ASP A 98 -2.93 1.87 12.36
CA ASP A 98 -2.01 2.87 11.81
C ASP A 98 -0.72 2.28 11.21
N GLU A 99 -0.47 0.99 11.45
CA GLU A 99 0.68 0.26 10.93
C GLU A 99 0.45 -0.11 9.46
N SER A 100 1.25 0.47 8.56
CA SER A 100 1.22 0.13 7.14
C SER A 100 1.88 -1.21 6.87
N ALA A 101 1.21 -2.04 6.07
CA ALA A 101 1.82 -3.20 5.46
C ALA A 101 1.67 -3.18 3.94
N LYS A 102 2.62 -3.81 3.26
CA LYS A 102 2.67 -3.85 1.80
C LYS A 102 1.68 -4.90 1.29
N THR A 103 0.60 -4.45 0.66
CA THR A 103 -0.41 -5.26 -0.03
C THR A 103 -0.31 -5.01 -1.53
N LEU A 104 -0.19 -6.07 -2.34
CA LEU A 104 -0.16 -5.98 -3.82
C LEU A 104 0.81 -4.90 -4.36
N GLY A 105 1.93 -4.65 -3.67
CA GLY A 105 2.92 -3.65 -4.08
C GLY A 105 2.76 -2.24 -3.51
N ILE A 106 1.69 -1.96 -2.76
CA ILE A 106 1.37 -0.65 -2.16
C ILE A 106 1.30 -0.80 -0.64
N LEU A 107 1.87 0.15 0.11
CA LEU A 107 1.70 0.19 1.55
C LEU A 107 0.38 0.87 1.90
N MET A 108 -0.45 0.16 2.67
CA MET A 108 -1.70 0.70 3.17
C MET A 108 -1.97 0.25 4.61
N SER A 109 -2.85 0.97 5.28
CA SER A 109 -3.34 0.65 6.62
C SER A 109 -4.79 1.12 6.75
N PRO A 110 -5.60 0.55 7.66
CA PRO A 110 -6.98 1.00 7.90
C PRO A 110 -7.11 2.50 8.19
N CYS A 111 -6.16 3.08 8.93
CA CYS A 111 -6.11 4.52 9.21
C CYS A 111 -5.52 5.37 8.06
N SER A 112 -5.17 4.77 6.92
CA SER A 112 -4.46 5.41 5.82
C SER A 112 -3.15 6.09 6.25
N ASN A 113 -2.05 5.34 6.27
CA ASN A 113 -0.72 5.90 6.49
C ASN A 113 -0.01 6.22 5.15
N ARG A 114 -0.46 7.35 4.58
CA ARG A 114 0.05 7.93 3.32
C ARG A 114 1.55 8.27 3.37
N LYS A 115 2.06 8.68 4.52
CA LYS A 115 3.48 9.05 4.69
C LYS A 115 4.39 7.86 4.44
N ALA A 116 4.04 6.68 4.95
CA ALA A 116 4.82 5.46 4.73
C ALA A 116 4.92 5.13 3.23
N GLN A 117 3.80 5.22 2.51
CA GLN A 117 3.79 4.97 1.06
C GLN A 117 4.59 6.03 0.28
N PHE A 118 4.52 7.31 0.68
CA PHE A 118 5.30 8.38 0.06
C PHE A 118 6.81 8.11 0.15
N VAL A 119 7.31 7.70 1.33
CA VAL A 119 8.74 7.39 1.53
C VAL A 119 9.18 6.26 0.61
N VAL A 120 8.37 5.20 0.47
CA VAL A 120 8.69 4.07 -0.44
C VAL A 120 8.73 4.53 -1.89
N MET A 121 7.77 5.34 -2.34
CA MET A 121 7.76 5.84 -3.71
C MET A 121 8.92 6.81 -3.99
N GLN A 122 9.25 7.67 -3.02
CA GLN A 122 10.41 8.55 -3.12
C GLN A 122 11.73 7.75 -3.17
N GLY A 123 11.83 6.64 -2.43
CA GLY A 123 12.95 5.71 -2.50
C GLY A 123 13.10 5.10 -3.90
N LYS A 124 12.00 4.66 -4.52
CA LYS A 124 12.01 4.16 -5.91
C LYS A 124 12.43 5.23 -6.92
N ALA A 125 11.92 6.45 -6.76
CA ALA A 125 12.27 7.59 -7.62
C ALA A 125 13.77 7.94 -7.55
N LYS A 126 14.34 7.95 -6.33
CA LYS A 126 15.78 8.16 -6.12
C LYS A 126 16.61 7.00 -6.70
N ALA A 127 16.25 5.76 -6.40
CA ALA A 127 16.98 4.59 -6.91
C ALA A 127 17.00 4.56 -8.45
N TRP A 128 15.88 4.89 -9.10
CA TRP A 128 15.84 5.01 -10.55
C TRP A 128 16.72 6.15 -11.07
N ALA A 129 16.71 7.30 -10.40
CA ALA A 129 17.58 8.43 -10.74
C ALA A 129 19.07 8.07 -10.59
N ASP A 130 19.44 7.33 -9.54
CA ASP A 130 20.81 6.89 -9.31
C ASP A 130 21.26 5.86 -10.37
N GLN A 131 20.35 5.02 -10.86
CA GLN A 131 20.62 4.08 -11.94
C GLN A 131 20.75 4.76 -13.31
N ILE A 132 19.95 5.79 -13.59
CA ILE A 132 20.01 6.46 -14.90
C ILE A 132 21.25 7.35 -15.03
N GLN A 133 21.76 7.93 -13.94
CA GLN A 133 22.93 8.83 -13.97
C GLN A 133 24.20 8.24 -14.62
N PRO A 134 24.65 7.01 -14.30
CA PRO A 134 25.82 6.42 -14.94
C PRO A 134 25.53 5.74 -16.29
N SER A 135 24.27 5.53 -16.67
CA SER A 135 23.92 4.73 -17.85
C SER A 135 24.33 5.35 -19.20
N PHE A 136 24.72 4.53 -20.17
CA PHE A 136 24.90 4.98 -21.55
C PHE A 136 23.56 4.82 -22.30
N LEU A 137 22.85 5.94 -22.49
CA LEU A 137 21.56 5.98 -23.18
C LEU A 137 21.65 6.99 -24.33
N HIS A 138 21.03 6.67 -25.46
CA HIS A 138 20.80 7.67 -26.49
C HIS A 138 19.79 8.71 -26.00
N GLN A 139 20.00 9.97 -26.36
CA GLN A 139 19.18 11.09 -25.86
C GLN A 139 17.69 10.90 -26.15
N TYR A 140 17.37 10.35 -27.33
CA TYR A 140 16.00 10.09 -27.78
C TYR A 140 15.27 9.01 -26.98
N ASP A 141 16.00 8.11 -26.32
CA ASP A 141 15.42 6.98 -25.57
C ASP A 141 15.07 7.37 -24.13
N VAL A 142 15.61 8.49 -23.62
CA VAL A 142 15.49 8.86 -22.21
C VAL A 142 14.05 9.20 -21.81
N LEU A 143 13.33 9.94 -22.65
CA LEU A 143 11.93 10.31 -22.38
C LEU A 143 10.98 9.12 -22.51
N PRO A 144 11.03 8.29 -23.58
CA PRO A 144 10.30 7.03 -23.64
C PRO A 144 10.59 6.12 -22.43
N LEU A 145 11.85 5.98 -22.04
CA LEU A 145 12.25 5.19 -20.88
C LEU A 145 11.59 5.71 -19.60
N LEU A 146 11.62 7.03 -19.36
CA LEU A 146 10.97 7.66 -18.21
C LEU A 146 9.47 7.35 -18.18
N CYS A 147 8.77 7.57 -19.29
CA CYS A 147 7.32 7.42 -19.40
C CYS A 147 6.86 5.95 -19.27
N THR A 148 7.68 5.00 -19.72
CA THR A 148 7.34 3.57 -19.71
C THR A 148 7.79 2.84 -18.44
N THR A 149 8.76 3.37 -17.70
CA THR A 149 9.34 2.70 -16.51
C THR A 149 8.93 3.35 -15.19
N ILE A 150 9.65 4.38 -14.76
CA ILE A 150 9.44 5.01 -13.45
C ILE A 150 8.08 5.67 -13.36
N GLN A 151 7.59 6.28 -14.44
CA GLN A 151 6.25 6.86 -14.44
C GLN A 151 5.18 5.79 -14.19
N LYS A 152 5.24 4.63 -14.84
CA LYS A 152 4.31 3.52 -14.59
C LYS A 152 4.43 2.94 -13.18
N THR A 153 5.66 2.90 -12.65
CA THR A 153 5.91 2.49 -11.25
C THR A 153 5.25 3.45 -10.25
N LEU A 154 5.18 4.74 -10.57
CA LEU A 154 4.58 5.78 -9.75
C LEU A 154 3.07 5.94 -10.00
N GLU A 155 2.60 5.61 -11.19
CA GLU A 155 1.19 5.62 -11.59
C GLU A 155 0.40 4.50 -10.91
N TYR A 156 1.00 3.31 -10.75
CA TYR A 156 0.31 2.17 -10.16
C TYR A 156 -0.28 2.45 -8.76
N PRO A 157 0.44 3.07 -7.80
CA PRO A 157 -0.13 3.38 -6.48
C PRO A 157 -1.19 4.49 -6.48
N MET A 158 -1.35 5.27 -7.56
CA MET A 158 -2.20 6.46 -7.56
C MET A 158 -3.66 6.16 -7.26
N ALA A 159 -4.16 5.00 -7.70
CA ALA A 159 -5.53 4.58 -7.42
C ALA A 159 -5.84 4.44 -5.92
N LEU A 160 -4.82 4.26 -5.09
CA LEU A 160 -4.94 4.04 -3.65
C LEU A 160 -4.23 5.12 -2.82
N THR A 161 -3.65 6.15 -3.44
CA THR A 161 -2.95 7.23 -2.74
C THR A 161 -3.53 8.59 -3.09
N PHE A 162 -3.62 9.46 -2.08
CA PHE A 162 -4.10 10.83 -2.25
C PHE A 162 -2.96 11.80 -1.99
N PHE A 163 -2.10 12.01 -2.99
CA PHE A 163 -1.02 12.99 -2.93
C PHE A 163 -1.46 14.31 -3.57
N SER A 164 -1.09 15.41 -2.92
CA SER A 164 -1.19 16.75 -3.49
C SER A 164 -0.23 16.92 -4.67
N GLN A 165 -0.50 17.92 -5.52
CA GLN A 165 0.39 18.29 -6.62
C GLN A 165 1.83 18.56 -6.14
N GLN A 166 1.99 19.25 -5.01
CA GLN A 166 3.32 19.54 -4.44
C GLN A 166 4.07 18.28 -3.99
N GLU A 167 3.35 17.28 -3.48
CA GLU A 167 3.96 15.98 -3.13
C GLU A 167 4.42 15.25 -4.39
N TRP A 168 3.65 15.29 -5.47
CA TRP A 168 4.05 14.75 -6.77
C TRP A 168 5.27 15.45 -7.35
N ASP A 169 5.33 16.78 -7.29
CA ASP A 169 6.48 17.55 -7.72
C ASP A 169 7.75 17.16 -6.95
N ARG A 170 7.65 16.99 -5.63
CA ARG A 170 8.76 16.51 -4.80
C ARG A 170 9.20 15.09 -5.16
N LEU A 171 8.25 14.25 -5.54
CA LEU A 171 8.50 12.86 -5.89
C LEU A 171 9.18 12.74 -7.26
N LEU A 172 8.75 13.53 -8.25
CA LEU A 172 9.31 13.55 -9.61
C LEU A 172 10.60 14.37 -9.73
N SER A 173 10.85 15.31 -8.82
CA SER A 173 12.05 16.14 -8.81
C SER A 173 13.36 15.35 -9.03
N PRO A 174 13.68 14.28 -8.27
CA PRO A 174 14.91 13.50 -8.50
C PRO A 174 14.94 12.85 -9.90
N VAL A 175 13.80 12.31 -10.36
CA VAL A 175 13.66 11.66 -11.67
C VAL A 175 13.97 12.66 -12.79
N LEU A 176 13.30 13.81 -12.79
CA LEU A 176 13.45 14.81 -13.85
C LEU A 176 14.83 15.49 -13.81
N ARG A 177 15.40 15.72 -12.62
CA ARG A 177 16.76 16.27 -12.50
C ARG A 177 17.82 15.33 -13.08
N ALA A 178 17.56 14.02 -13.09
CA ALA A 178 18.45 13.03 -13.67
C ALA A 178 18.19 12.80 -15.17
N ALA A 179 16.94 12.68 -15.57
CA ALA A 179 16.56 12.37 -16.94
C ALA A 179 16.77 13.53 -17.92
N LEU A 180 16.39 14.77 -17.56
CA LEU A 180 16.41 15.89 -18.51
C LEU A 180 17.80 16.17 -19.12
N PRO A 181 18.89 16.26 -18.34
CA PRO A 181 20.22 16.47 -18.91
C PRO A 181 20.64 15.36 -19.89
N LYS A 182 20.21 14.12 -19.62
CA LYS A 182 20.49 12.99 -20.52
C LYS A 182 19.69 13.03 -21.81
N ALA A 183 18.49 13.60 -21.78
CA ALA A 183 17.69 13.88 -22.96
C ALA A 183 18.19 15.11 -23.75
N GLY A 184 19.30 15.74 -23.34
CA GLY A 184 19.78 16.99 -23.95
C GLY A 184 19.01 18.25 -23.52
N ILE A 185 18.16 18.15 -22.49
CA ILE A 185 17.33 19.25 -21.98
C ILE A 185 17.97 19.84 -20.71
N CYS A 186 17.87 21.17 -20.54
CA CYS A 186 18.37 21.82 -19.33
C CYS A 186 17.73 21.24 -18.05
N ARG A 187 18.55 20.97 -17.03
CA ARG A 187 18.09 20.45 -15.72
C ARG A 187 17.00 21.31 -15.08
N ASN A 188 17.09 22.62 -15.30
CA ASN A 188 16.20 23.64 -14.75
C ASN A 188 15.14 24.11 -15.77
N PHE A 189 14.94 23.37 -16.85
CA PHE A 189 13.93 23.69 -17.84
C PHE A 189 12.55 23.87 -17.16
N PRO A 190 11.76 24.90 -17.53
CA PRO A 190 10.51 25.20 -16.84
C PRO A 190 9.60 23.98 -16.75
N ARG A 191 9.17 23.62 -15.53
CA ARG A 191 8.35 22.41 -15.30
C ARG A 191 7.04 22.44 -16.07
N ALA A 192 6.43 23.61 -16.22
CA ALA A 192 5.26 23.80 -17.08
C ALA A 192 5.50 23.34 -18.52
N MET A 193 6.66 23.63 -19.11
CA MET A 193 7.02 23.20 -20.46
C MET A 193 7.41 21.72 -20.54
N VAL A 194 7.99 21.17 -19.45
CA VAL A 194 8.24 19.71 -19.35
C VAL A 194 6.93 18.94 -19.43
N TYR A 195 5.91 19.41 -18.73
CA TYR A 195 4.61 18.75 -18.66
C TYR A 195 3.66 19.09 -19.82
N ALA A 196 3.95 20.15 -20.57
CA ALA A 196 3.15 20.54 -21.72
C ALA A 196 3.20 19.49 -22.85
N PRO A 197 2.10 19.28 -23.60
CA PRO A 197 2.08 18.40 -24.76
C PRO A 197 3.06 18.85 -25.86
N ILE A 198 3.53 17.89 -26.65
CA ILE A 198 4.41 18.15 -27.82
C ILE A 198 3.72 19.08 -28.83
N ALA A 199 2.39 18.97 -29.00
CA ALA A 199 1.60 19.85 -29.85
C ALA A 199 1.69 21.34 -29.46
N LEU A 200 2.01 21.64 -28.20
CA LEU A 200 2.21 22.98 -27.66
C LEU A 200 3.70 23.31 -27.45
N GLN A 201 4.60 22.65 -28.18
CA GLN A 201 6.06 22.81 -28.05
C GLN A 201 6.61 22.43 -26.67
N GLY A 202 5.89 21.59 -25.93
CA GLY A 202 6.34 21.01 -24.66
C GLY A 202 7.15 19.72 -24.85
N VAL A 203 7.67 19.19 -23.74
CA VAL A 203 8.45 17.93 -23.74
C VAL A 203 7.53 16.70 -23.75
N GLY A 204 6.27 16.84 -23.32
CA GLY A 204 5.27 15.76 -23.36
C GLY A 204 5.39 14.73 -22.24
N VAL A 205 6.04 15.06 -21.11
CA VAL A 205 6.06 14.17 -19.93
C VAL A 205 4.80 14.40 -19.11
N PRO A 206 3.85 13.46 -19.00
CA PRO A 206 2.61 13.72 -18.29
C PRO A 206 2.85 13.91 -16.79
N HIS A 207 2.23 14.93 -16.18
CA HIS A 207 2.28 15.10 -14.73
C HIS A 207 1.24 14.19 -14.06
N PRO A 208 1.61 13.30 -13.11
CA PRO A 208 0.71 12.31 -12.52
C PRO A 208 -0.55 12.88 -11.86
N TYR A 209 -0.48 14.10 -11.31
CA TYR A 209 -1.65 14.77 -10.69
C TYR A 209 -2.72 15.21 -11.71
N GLY A 210 -2.36 15.38 -12.99
CA GLY A 210 -3.26 15.84 -14.05
C GLY A 210 -3.75 14.72 -14.98
N LEU A 211 -3.49 13.46 -14.61
CA LEU A 211 -3.92 12.25 -15.34
C LEU A 211 -5.22 11.69 -14.79
#